data_AF-A0A9D8SH82-F1
#
_entry.id   AF-A0A9D8SH82-F1
#
_cell.length_a   1.000
_cell.length_b   1.000
_cell.length_c   1.000
_cell.angle_alpha   90.00
_cell.angle_beta   90.00
_cell.angle_gamma   90.00
#
_symmetry.space_group_name_H-M   'P 1'
#
loop_
_entity.id
_entity.type
_entity.pdbx_description
1 polymer ?
#
loop_
_entity_poly.entity_id
_entity_poly.type
_entity_poly.pdbx_seq_one_letter_code
_entity_poly.pdbx_strand_id
1 'polypeptide(L)'
;DEAVVTHRNEHESLLAQEERLNAVQELARVAVEKAELNLSRCTLRAPLTGLVVSLDVEQDKFIQRGEDLVSIHDTSRLEVQCSLYMKQVEWLWSENLVNHDTADENTASETSSEQSQLHTKQETAKPETVSDPSAFRQFYQFADTPVRLKYELNDTVYEWAGTLTYLDGPGLDSRTRMMPCRVVVENPLNVQAFSIEGRPLKRAVSPTLMPGMFVSVEIHANPARPLLNLSEMAVLPGGTVWKAGKNEAGEDVLVRASKIMTAHFDTKSGRILVYAKRGVLEPGDEVIVSPLASPVEGTRIHVQKKTQESTSIENSDAISASVPSASQNGTVPASENSTVSGSDDDAKKEEIP
;
A
#
# COMPACT_ATOMS: atom_id res chain seq x y z
N ASP A 1 -1.55 -70.17 63.98
CA ASP A 1 -1.84 -69.95 62.54
C ASP A 1 -3.12 -69.19 62.29
N GLU A 2 -4.26 -69.58 62.87
CA GLU A 2 -5.56 -68.94 62.59
C GLU A 2 -5.65 -67.43 62.96
N ALA A 3 -5.05 -67.03 64.09
CA ALA A 3 -4.96 -65.61 64.50
C ALA A 3 -4.09 -64.75 63.57
N VAL A 4 -3.07 -65.34 62.94
CA VAL A 4 -2.18 -64.63 62.01
C VAL A 4 -2.88 -64.42 60.67
N VAL A 5 -3.69 -65.39 60.24
CA VAL A 5 -4.48 -65.30 58.99
C VAL A 5 -5.60 -64.25 59.13
N THR A 6 -6.29 -64.21 60.27
CA THR A 6 -7.34 -63.21 60.52
C THR A 6 -6.79 -61.79 60.54
N HIS A 7 -5.68 -61.53 61.25
CA HIS A 7 -5.03 -60.21 61.22
C HIS A 7 -4.49 -59.82 59.84
N ARG A 8 -4.04 -60.79 59.02
CA ARG A 8 -3.64 -60.53 57.63
C ARG A 8 -4.84 -60.11 56.77
N ASN A 9 -5.96 -60.81 56.89
CA ASN A 9 -7.19 -60.46 56.16
C ASN A 9 -7.74 -59.09 56.60
N GLU A 10 -7.69 -58.78 57.90
CA GLU A 10 -8.04 -57.46 58.43
C GLU A 10 -7.15 -56.37 57.84
N HIS A 11 -5.83 -56.58 57.83
CA HIS A 11 -4.88 -55.64 57.24
C HIS A 11 -5.10 -55.44 55.73
N GLU A 12 -5.32 -56.50 54.97
CA GLU A 12 -5.65 -56.42 53.54
C GLU A 12 -6.96 -55.67 53.30
N SER A 13 -7.98 -55.87 54.15
CA SER A 13 -9.25 -55.14 54.04
C SER A 13 -9.11 -53.65 54.33
N LEU A 14 -8.25 -53.27 55.30
CA LEU A 14 -7.99 -51.88 55.63
C LEU A 14 -7.19 -51.17 54.52
N LEU A 15 -6.19 -51.84 53.95
CA LEU A 15 -5.45 -51.31 52.79
C LEU A 15 -6.39 -51.08 51.60
N ALA A 16 -7.25 -52.06 51.28
CA ALA A 16 -8.23 -51.91 50.21
C ALA A 16 -9.24 -50.77 50.49
N GLN A 17 -9.59 -50.55 51.76
CA GLN A 17 -10.46 -49.45 52.17
C GLN A 17 -9.76 -48.09 52.06
N GLU A 18 -8.48 -48.01 52.41
CA GLU A 18 -7.65 -46.80 52.24
C GLU A 18 -7.51 -46.44 50.76
N GLU A 19 -7.13 -47.40 49.91
CA GLU A 19 -7.04 -47.19 48.46
C GLU A 19 -8.35 -46.71 47.86
N ARG A 20 -9.47 -47.29 48.29
CA ARG A 20 -10.81 -46.87 47.87
C ARG A 20 -11.13 -45.44 48.31
N LEU A 21 -10.83 -45.08 49.57
CA LEU A 21 -11.06 -43.73 50.08
C LEU A 21 -10.21 -42.69 49.34
N ASN A 22 -8.94 -43.01 49.08
CA ASN A 22 -8.04 -42.18 48.30
C ASN A 22 -8.56 -42.00 46.86
N ALA A 23 -9.02 -43.07 46.21
CA ALA A 23 -9.61 -42.99 44.88
C ALA A 23 -10.88 -42.12 44.85
N VAL A 24 -11.76 -42.24 45.86
CA VAL A 24 -12.97 -41.40 45.99
C VAL A 24 -12.60 -39.93 46.23
N GLN A 25 -11.58 -39.67 47.06
CA GLN A 25 -11.10 -38.33 47.31
C GLN A 25 -10.54 -37.69 46.04
N GLU A 26 -9.74 -38.42 45.26
CA GLU A 26 -9.20 -37.92 44.00
C GLU A 26 -10.32 -37.67 42.97
N LEU A 27 -11.31 -38.56 42.86
CA LEU A 27 -12.47 -38.33 41.99
C LEU A 27 -13.26 -37.07 42.40
N ALA A 28 -13.50 -36.88 43.69
CA ALA A 28 -14.20 -35.71 44.20
C ALA A 28 -13.40 -34.42 43.94
N ARG A 29 -12.08 -34.45 44.14
CA ARG A 29 -11.18 -33.33 43.86
C ARG A 29 -11.23 -32.92 42.38
N VAL A 30 -11.12 -33.89 41.47
CA VAL A 30 -11.20 -33.66 40.02
C VAL A 30 -12.58 -33.09 39.64
N ALA A 31 -13.66 -33.52 40.29
CA ALA A 31 -14.99 -33.00 40.04
C ALA A 31 -15.13 -31.52 40.44
N VAL A 32 -14.56 -31.13 41.58
CA VAL A 32 -14.52 -29.72 42.03
C VAL A 32 -13.70 -28.87 41.06
N GLU A 33 -12.50 -29.30 40.70
CA GLU A 33 -11.63 -28.58 39.75
C GLU A 33 -12.33 -28.38 38.39
N LYS A 34 -13.04 -29.41 37.90
CA LYS A 34 -13.84 -29.30 36.68
C LYS A 34 -14.99 -28.31 36.82
N ALA A 35 -15.66 -28.27 37.98
CA ALA A 35 -16.75 -27.32 38.24
C ALA A 35 -16.25 -25.88 38.31
N GLU A 36 -15.11 -25.64 38.98
CA GLU A 36 -14.46 -24.33 39.06
C GLU A 36 -14.01 -23.83 37.67
N LEU A 37 -13.43 -24.73 36.86
CA LEU A 37 -13.04 -24.41 35.49
C LEU A 37 -14.24 -24.12 34.58
N ASN A 38 -15.38 -24.79 34.81
CA ASN A 38 -16.61 -24.47 34.08
C ASN A 38 -17.14 -23.09 34.50
N LEU A 39 -17.12 -22.76 35.79
CA LEU A 39 -17.56 -21.46 36.31
C LEU A 39 -16.70 -20.31 35.76
N SER A 40 -15.38 -20.47 35.71
CA SER A 40 -14.48 -19.45 35.16
C SER A 40 -14.73 -19.21 33.67
N ARG A 41 -15.14 -20.26 32.93
CA ARG A 41 -15.54 -20.16 31.50
C ARG A 41 -16.92 -19.54 31.27
N CYS A 42 -17.74 -19.37 32.31
CA CYS A 42 -19.03 -18.67 32.19
C CYS A 42 -18.87 -17.13 32.10
N THR A 43 -17.69 -16.59 32.41
CA THR A 43 -17.39 -15.16 32.23
C THR A 43 -16.52 -14.98 30.99
N LEU A 44 -17.13 -14.58 29.87
CA LEU A 44 -16.39 -14.30 28.65
C LEU A 44 -15.73 -12.91 28.76
N ARG A 45 -14.42 -12.86 28.56
CA ARG A 45 -13.65 -11.63 28.45
C ARG A 45 -13.01 -11.57 27.08
N ALA A 46 -12.93 -10.39 26.49
CA ALA A 46 -12.24 -10.19 25.23
C ALA A 46 -10.76 -10.61 25.37
N PRO A 47 -10.22 -11.44 24.45
CA PRO A 47 -8.83 -11.88 24.51
C PRO A 47 -7.84 -10.79 24.13
N LEU A 48 -8.30 -9.76 23.41
CA LEU A 48 -7.50 -8.64 22.92
C LEU A 48 -8.29 -7.33 23.03
N THR A 49 -7.57 -6.20 23.00
CA THR A 49 -8.17 -4.87 22.89
C THR A 49 -8.36 -4.55 21.41
N GLY A 50 -9.55 -4.12 21.02
CA GLY A 50 -9.86 -3.87 19.62
C GLY A 50 -11.27 -3.36 19.40
N LEU A 51 -11.67 -3.23 18.14
CA LEU A 51 -13.01 -2.86 17.75
C LEU A 51 -13.88 -4.11 17.58
N VAL A 52 -15.03 -4.12 18.25
CA VAL A 52 -16.06 -5.16 18.05
C VAL A 52 -16.81 -4.87 16.76
N VAL A 53 -16.68 -5.76 15.78
CA VAL A 53 -17.34 -5.61 14.45
C VAL A 53 -18.70 -6.29 14.43
N SER A 54 -18.80 -7.47 15.04
CA SER A 54 -20.08 -8.15 15.24
C SER A 54 -20.16 -8.71 16.65
N LEU A 55 -21.37 -8.70 17.20
CA LEU A 55 -21.72 -9.32 18.48
C LEU A 55 -23.05 -10.04 18.27
N ASP A 56 -22.99 -11.33 17.99
CA ASP A 56 -24.12 -12.16 17.57
C ASP A 56 -24.77 -12.86 18.79
N VAL A 57 -25.00 -12.08 19.85
CA VAL A 57 -25.63 -12.56 21.08
C VAL A 57 -26.57 -11.51 21.65
N GLU A 58 -27.79 -11.95 21.95
CA GLU A 58 -28.79 -11.16 22.65
C GLU A 58 -28.88 -11.60 24.11
N GLN A 59 -29.52 -10.79 24.93
CA GLN A 59 -29.80 -11.15 26.31
C GLN A 59 -30.62 -12.46 26.36
N ASP A 60 -30.29 -13.34 27.31
CA ASP A 60 -30.93 -14.64 27.54
C ASP A 60 -30.79 -15.67 26.39
N LYS A 61 -29.99 -15.37 25.36
CA LYS A 61 -29.63 -16.36 24.33
C LYS A 61 -28.78 -17.47 24.94
N PHE A 62 -29.21 -18.71 24.75
CA PHE A 62 -28.42 -19.88 25.11
C PHE A 62 -27.30 -20.09 24.09
N ILE A 63 -26.06 -20.17 24.57
CA ILE A 63 -24.85 -20.32 23.74
C ILE A 63 -24.26 -21.73 23.86
N GLN A 64 -23.75 -22.27 22.76
CA GLN A 64 -23.07 -23.58 22.76
C GLN A 64 -21.56 -23.44 22.87
N ARG A 65 -20.89 -24.51 23.33
CA ARG A 65 -19.42 -24.54 23.36
C ARG A 65 -18.87 -24.49 21.94
N GLY A 66 -18.03 -23.48 21.67
CA GLY A 66 -17.41 -23.28 20.35
C GLY A 66 -18.26 -22.47 19.37
N GLU A 67 -19.39 -21.90 19.81
CA GLU A 67 -20.12 -20.92 19.02
C GLU A 67 -19.33 -19.60 18.94
N ASP A 68 -19.19 -19.05 17.73
CA ASP A 68 -18.58 -17.75 17.51
C ASP A 68 -19.60 -16.66 17.88
N LEU A 69 -19.31 -15.88 18.92
CA LEU A 69 -20.22 -14.86 19.45
C LEU A 69 -19.79 -13.43 19.10
N VAL A 70 -18.50 -13.21 18.94
CA VAL A 70 -17.94 -11.87 18.77
C VAL A 70 -16.77 -11.91 17.81
N SER A 71 -16.76 -10.99 16.85
CA SER A 71 -15.58 -10.71 16.02
C SER A 71 -14.95 -9.41 16.50
N ILE A 72 -13.71 -9.50 16.97
CA ILE A 72 -12.93 -8.36 17.44
C ILE A 72 -11.72 -8.20 16.53
N HIS A 73 -11.58 -7.01 15.96
CA HIS A 73 -10.43 -6.64 15.14
C HIS A 73 -9.48 -5.77 15.95
N ASP A 74 -8.20 -6.12 15.90
CA ASP A 74 -7.16 -5.25 16.45
C ASP A 74 -7.08 -3.96 15.61
N THR A 75 -7.01 -2.82 16.31
CA THR A 75 -6.90 -1.48 15.72
C THR A 75 -5.55 -0.83 16.02
N SER A 76 -4.63 -1.57 16.67
CA SER A 76 -3.30 -1.09 16.98
C SER A 76 -2.44 -0.99 15.72
N ARG A 77 -2.44 -2.02 14.87
CA ARG A 77 -1.61 -2.08 13.67
C ARG A 77 -2.36 -2.81 12.57
N LEU A 78 -2.39 -2.21 11.38
CA LEU A 78 -2.94 -2.84 10.19
C LEU A 78 -1.89 -2.96 9.10
N GLU A 79 -2.07 -3.99 8.28
CA GLU A 79 -1.25 -4.24 7.11
C GLU A 79 -2.12 -4.11 5.86
N VAL A 80 -1.60 -3.37 4.88
CA VAL A 80 -2.20 -3.25 3.56
C VAL A 80 -1.31 -4.00 2.58
N GLN A 81 -1.90 -5.02 1.95
CA GLN A 81 -1.24 -5.77 0.90
C GLN A 81 -1.27 -4.96 -0.40
N CYS A 82 -0.11 -4.78 -1.01
CA CYS A 82 0.00 -4.21 -2.36
C CYS A 82 0.95 -5.07 -3.21
N SER A 83 0.84 -4.96 -4.53
CA SER A 83 1.71 -5.70 -5.46
C SER A 83 2.41 -4.72 -6.37
N LEU A 84 3.73 -4.81 -6.45
CA LEU A 84 4.58 -3.92 -7.24
C LEU A 84 5.24 -4.67 -8.38
N TYR A 85 5.43 -4.01 -9.52
CA TYR A 85 6.24 -4.58 -10.59
C TYR A 85 7.73 -4.53 -10.21
N MET A 86 8.51 -5.50 -10.68
CA MET A 86 9.97 -5.55 -10.42
C MET A 86 10.68 -4.24 -10.75
N LYS A 87 10.28 -3.57 -11.82
CA LYS A 87 10.83 -2.27 -12.23
C LYS A 87 10.55 -1.14 -11.24
N GLN A 88 9.41 -1.18 -10.54
CA GLN A 88 9.06 -0.21 -9.50
C GLN A 88 9.82 -0.50 -8.20
N VAL A 89 10.01 -1.79 -7.89
CA VAL A 89 10.80 -2.27 -6.74
C VAL A 89 12.26 -1.83 -6.87
N GLU A 90 12.83 -1.75 -8.08
CA GLU A 90 14.18 -1.22 -8.32
C GLU A 90 14.38 0.17 -7.70
N TRP A 91 13.37 1.04 -7.74
CA TRP A 91 13.46 2.38 -7.15
C TRP A 91 13.52 2.36 -5.62
N LEU A 92 12.91 1.34 -4.99
CA LEU A 92 12.85 1.19 -3.54
C LEU A 92 14.14 0.59 -2.97
N TRP A 93 14.76 -0.36 -3.67
CA TRP A 93 16.05 -0.93 -3.25
C TRP A 93 17.22 0.03 -3.37
N SER A 94 17.07 1.03 -4.24
CA SER A 94 18.15 1.96 -4.54
C SER A 94 18.55 2.85 -3.35
N GLU A 95 17.67 3.00 -2.34
CA GLU A 95 18.00 3.67 -1.08
C GLU A 95 19.04 2.89 -0.24
N ASN A 96 19.07 1.55 -0.33
CA ASN A 96 20.03 0.73 0.41
C ASN A 96 21.41 0.63 -0.27
N LEU A 97 21.47 0.77 -1.59
CA LEU A 97 22.73 0.66 -2.35
C LEU A 97 23.66 1.86 -2.17
N VAL A 98 23.12 3.06 -1.93
CA VAL A 98 23.92 4.28 -1.69
C VAL A 98 24.68 4.20 -0.35
N ASN A 99 24.19 3.42 0.61
CA ASN A 99 24.78 3.33 1.94
C ASN A 99 25.96 2.32 2.02
N HIS A 100 26.22 1.52 0.97
CA HIS A 100 27.23 0.47 0.98
C HIS A 100 28.55 0.81 0.26
N ASP A 101 28.63 1.88 -0.54
CA ASP A 101 29.86 2.22 -1.29
C ASP A 101 30.91 2.99 -0.46
N THR A 102 30.61 3.40 0.78
CA THR A 102 31.55 4.12 1.66
C THR A 102 32.34 3.23 2.64
N ALA A 103 32.13 1.91 2.61
CA ALA A 103 32.78 1.00 3.53
C ALA A 103 33.17 -0.30 2.79
N ASP A 104 34.22 -0.23 1.96
CA ASP A 104 35.23 -1.31 1.77
C ASP A 104 36.16 -0.98 0.59
N GLU A 105 36.97 0.08 0.75
CA GLU A 105 38.26 0.20 0.06
C GLU A 105 39.34 0.25 1.13
N ASN A 106 39.68 -0.90 1.72
CA ASN A 106 40.98 -1.16 2.36
C ASN A 106 41.01 -2.61 2.87
N THR A 107 41.27 -3.57 2.00
CA THR A 107 42.12 -4.75 2.29
C THR A 107 42.42 -5.45 0.96
N ALA A 108 43.50 -5.03 0.30
CA ALA A 108 44.15 -5.81 -0.74
C ALA A 108 45.65 -5.84 -0.43
N SER A 109 46.15 -7.00 0.00
CA SER A 109 47.56 -7.43 -0.07
C SER A 109 47.56 -8.94 0.22
N GLU A 110 47.58 -9.76 -0.83
CA GLU A 110 48.78 -10.47 -1.34
C GLU A 110 49.06 -11.80 -0.63
N THR A 111 48.99 -12.91 -1.36
CA THR A 111 50.12 -13.85 -1.55
C THR A 111 49.80 -14.97 -2.56
N SER A 112 50.44 -14.84 -3.73
CA SER A 112 51.22 -15.85 -4.49
C SER A 112 50.85 -17.35 -4.48
N SER A 113 50.40 -17.80 -5.66
CA SER A 113 50.92 -18.90 -6.50
C SER A 113 51.26 -20.27 -5.91
N GLU A 114 50.65 -21.33 -6.47
CA GLU A 114 51.36 -22.48 -7.07
C GLU A 114 50.45 -23.33 -7.96
N GLN A 115 51.00 -23.78 -9.10
CA GLN A 115 50.37 -24.59 -10.13
C GLN A 115 50.28 -26.06 -9.70
N SER A 116 49.23 -26.79 -10.10
CA SER A 116 49.36 -28.06 -10.87
C SER A 116 48.09 -28.93 -10.93
N GLN A 117 47.83 -29.39 -12.16
CA GLN A 117 47.30 -30.71 -12.55
C GLN A 117 45.78 -30.97 -12.67
N LEU A 118 45.42 -31.21 -13.94
CA LEU A 118 44.30 -32.01 -14.45
C LEU A 118 44.19 -33.37 -13.74
N HIS A 119 42.98 -33.77 -13.32
CA HIS A 119 42.45 -35.12 -13.55
C HIS A 119 40.92 -35.20 -13.39
N THR A 120 40.29 -35.77 -14.43
CA THR A 120 38.93 -36.29 -14.51
C THR A 120 38.53 -37.17 -13.31
N LYS A 121 37.34 -36.93 -12.74
CA LYS A 121 36.31 -37.96 -12.49
C LYS A 121 34.99 -37.35 -12.03
N GLN A 122 33.91 -37.84 -12.66
CA GLN A 122 32.52 -37.63 -12.29
C GLN A 122 32.24 -38.23 -10.90
N GLU A 123 31.58 -37.49 -10.02
CA GLU A 123 30.76 -38.06 -8.95
C GLU A 123 29.65 -37.07 -8.55
N THR A 124 28.42 -37.42 -8.94
CA THR A 124 27.12 -37.09 -8.32
C THR A 124 26.97 -35.77 -7.54
N ALA A 125 26.51 -34.72 -8.24
CA ALA A 125 26.00 -33.49 -7.61
C ALA A 125 24.67 -33.75 -6.88
N LYS A 126 24.76 -33.99 -5.58
CA LYS A 126 23.72 -33.76 -4.59
C LYS A 126 23.56 -32.23 -4.45
N PRO A 127 22.34 -31.67 -4.40
CA PRO A 127 22.18 -30.21 -4.38
C PRO A 127 22.79 -29.66 -3.08
N GLU A 128 23.75 -28.76 -3.22
CA GLU A 128 24.38 -28.06 -2.11
C GLU A 128 23.33 -27.17 -1.43
N THR A 129 22.99 -27.57 -0.21
CA THR A 129 22.25 -26.78 0.76
C THR A 129 23.03 -25.49 1.01
N VAL A 130 22.56 -24.36 0.47
CA VAL A 130 23.07 -23.03 0.83
C VAL A 130 22.58 -22.71 2.24
N SER A 131 23.43 -23.00 3.22
CA SER A 131 23.17 -22.79 4.64
C SER A 131 23.71 -21.42 5.08
N ASP A 132 23.02 -20.35 4.69
CA ASP A 132 22.97 -19.12 5.48
C ASP A 132 21.62 -18.39 5.25
N PRO A 133 20.63 -18.55 6.14
CA PRO A 133 19.33 -17.86 6.01
C PRO A 133 19.41 -16.34 6.26
N SER A 134 20.56 -15.82 6.72
CA SER A 134 20.78 -14.39 6.98
C SER A 134 20.99 -13.61 5.69
N ALA A 135 21.83 -14.12 4.79
CA ALA A 135 22.13 -13.51 3.50
C ALA A 135 20.90 -13.45 2.58
N PHE A 136 20.01 -14.45 2.66
CA PHE A 136 18.74 -14.44 1.93
C PHE A 136 17.74 -13.39 2.45
N ARG A 137 17.77 -13.01 3.73
CA ARG A 137 16.86 -11.98 4.28
C ARG A 137 17.18 -10.57 3.79
N GLN A 138 18.45 -10.26 3.54
CA GLN A 138 18.88 -8.90 3.16
C GLN A 138 18.39 -8.47 1.78
N PHE A 139 18.16 -9.39 0.85
CA PHE A 139 17.65 -9.05 -0.49
C PHE A 139 16.15 -8.73 -0.54
N TYR A 140 15.41 -9.03 0.53
CA TYR A 140 13.94 -8.90 0.56
C TYR A 140 13.41 -7.81 1.51
N GLN A 141 14.30 -6.98 2.08
CA GLN A 141 13.92 -5.90 2.97
C GLN A 141 14.06 -4.55 2.26
N PHE A 142 12.98 -3.77 2.28
CA PHE A 142 13.04 -2.38 1.83
C PHE A 142 13.66 -1.53 2.93
N ALA A 143 14.29 -0.40 2.56
CA ALA A 143 14.41 0.69 3.50
C ALA A 143 12.99 1.09 3.94
N ASP A 144 12.84 1.56 5.19
CA ASP A 144 11.55 2.01 5.73
C ASP A 144 11.00 3.17 4.88
N THR A 145 10.31 2.82 3.78
CA THR A 145 9.90 3.77 2.76
C THR A 145 8.58 4.38 3.20
N PRO A 146 8.46 5.70 3.33
CA PRO A 146 7.22 6.34 3.74
C PRO A 146 6.15 6.17 2.66
N VAL A 147 4.95 5.82 3.09
CA VAL A 147 3.79 5.57 2.25
C VAL A 147 2.61 6.40 2.75
N ARG A 148 1.85 6.96 1.81
CA ARG A 148 0.53 7.53 2.10
C ARG A 148 -0.55 6.64 1.53
N LEU A 149 -1.48 6.23 2.38
CA LEU A 149 -2.67 5.51 1.97
C LEU A 149 -3.81 6.50 1.81
N LYS A 150 -4.54 6.42 0.70
CA LYS A 150 -5.68 7.28 0.40
C LYS A 150 -6.94 6.47 0.19
N TYR A 151 -8.03 6.91 0.79
CA TYR A 151 -9.36 6.36 0.59
C TYR A 151 -10.34 7.50 0.32
N GLU A 152 -11.07 7.42 -0.79
CA GLU A 152 -12.05 8.42 -1.17
C GLU A 152 -13.45 7.92 -0.83
N LEU A 153 -14.21 8.74 -0.10
CA LEU A 153 -15.60 8.45 0.25
C LEU A 153 -16.43 9.73 0.17
N ASN A 154 -17.47 9.68 -0.66
CA ASN A 154 -18.40 10.76 -1.00
C ASN A 154 -17.72 11.97 -1.65
N ASP A 155 -17.07 12.84 -0.88
CA ASP A 155 -16.26 13.98 -1.37
C ASP A 155 -15.09 14.28 -0.42
N THR A 156 -14.72 13.28 0.37
CA THR A 156 -13.66 13.38 1.38
C THR A 156 -12.61 12.33 1.09
N VAL A 157 -11.35 12.79 1.01
CA VAL A 157 -10.18 11.94 0.91
C VAL A 157 -9.62 11.76 2.31
N TYR A 158 -9.54 10.51 2.74
CA TYR A 158 -8.95 10.10 4.00
C TYR A 158 -7.55 9.59 3.75
N GLU A 159 -6.60 10.12 4.52
CA GLU A 159 -5.19 9.76 4.42
C GLU A 159 -4.67 9.15 5.72
N TRP A 160 -3.90 8.07 5.57
CA TRP A 160 -3.12 7.46 6.65
C TRP A 160 -1.64 7.44 6.26
N ALA A 161 -0.78 7.63 7.26
CA ALA A 161 0.64 7.39 7.12
C ALA A 161 0.93 5.91 7.36
N GLY A 162 1.76 5.34 6.50
CA GLY A 162 2.27 3.99 6.64
C GLY A 162 3.72 3.88 6.20
N THR A 163 4.30 2.71 6.41
CA THR A 163 5.68 2.40 6.04
C THR A 163 5.69 1.10 5.26
N LEU A 164 6.42 1.07 4.14
CA LEU A 164 6.69 -0.15 3.40
C LEU A 164 7.89 -0.86 4.03
N THR A 165 7.68 -2.00 4.68
CA THR A 165 8.70 -2.62 5.53
C THR A 165 9.34 -3.87 4.92
N TYR A 166 8.56 -4.72 4.26
CA TYR A 166 9.11 -5.98 3.73
C TYR A 166 8.29 -6.61 2.59
N LEU A 167 8.96 -7.53 1.89
CA LEU A 167 8.41 -8.35 0.82
C LEU A 167 7.74 -9.59 1.37
N ASP A 168 6.49 -9.83 0.94
CA ASP A 168 5.73 -10.99 1.38
C ASP A 168 6.15 -12.23 0.57
N GLY A 169 6.47 -13.34 1.23
CA GLY A 169 6.79 -14.60 0.55
C GLY A 169 8.16 -14.68 -0.14
N PRO A 170 8.40 -15.74 -0.96
CA PRO A 170 9.71 -16.10 -1.49
C PRO A 170 10.22 -15.19 -2.62
N GLY A 171 9.64 -13.99 -2.78
CA GLY A 171 9.97 -13.03 -3.82
C GLY A 171 8.88 -12.89 -4.88
N LEU A 172 9.25 -13.05 -6.15
CA LEU A 172 8.36 -12.79 -7.28
C LEU A 172 7.23 -13.83 -7.37
N ASP A 173 5.97 -13.39 -7.39
CA ASP A 173 4.84 -14.28 -7.70
C ASP A 173 4.99 -14.78 -9.15
N SER A 174 5.11 -16.09 -9.33
CA SER A 174 5.35 -16.72 -10.63
C SER A 174 4.19 -16.51 -11.62
N ARG A 175 2.96 -16.32 -11.12
CA ARG A 175 1.77 -16.13 -11.95
C ARG A 175 1.65 -14.70 -12.43
N THR A 176 1.78 -13.74 -11.52
CA THR A 176 1.57 -12.32 -11.82
C THR A 176 2.85 -11.60 -12.24
N ARG A 177 4.02 -12.18 -11.97
CA ARG A 177 5.33 -11.53 -12.07
C ARG A 177 5.36 -10.17 -11.36
N MET A 178 4.59 -10.07 -10.28
CA MET A 178 4.58 -8.94 -9.37
C MET A 178 5.13 -9.39 -8.03
N MET A 179 5.65 -8.42 -7.30
CA MET A 179 6.24 -8.61 -6.01
C MET A 179 5.23 -8.18 -4.95
N PRO A 180 4.69 -9.11 -4.16
CA PRO A 180 3.76 -8.76 -3.09
C PRO A 180 4.52 -8.07 -1.97
N CYS A 181 4.01 -6.92 -1.54
CA CYS A 181 4.61 -6.07 -0.53
C CYS A 181 3.56 -5.79 0.57
N ARG A 182 4.02 -5.56 1.79
CA ARG A 182 3.15 -5.12 2.90
C ARG A 182 3.49 -3.72 3.35
N VAL A 183 2.47 -2.87 3.35
CA VAL A 183 2.51 -1.55 3.97
C VAL A 183 1.95 -1.68 5.38
N VAL A 184 2.70 -1.23 6.36
CA VAL A 184 2.31 -1.22 7.76
C VAL A 184 1.75 0.14 8.13
N VAL A 185 0.58 0.15 8.78
CA VAL A 185 -0.05 1.33 9.37
C VAL A 185 -0.11 1.13 10.88
N GLU A 186 0.78 1.82 11.60
CA GLU A 186 0.93 1.71 13.07
C GLU A 186 -0.17 2.41 13.86
N ASN A 187 -0.99 3.26 13.22
CA ASN A 187 -2.16 3.85 13.88
C ASN A 187 -3.31 4.07 12.89
N PRO A 188 -4.11 3.03 12.61
CA PRO A 188 -5.28 3.08 11.72
C PRO A 188 -6.36 4.09 12.11
N LEU A 189 -6.40 4.49 13.38
CA LEU A 189 -7.36 5.47 13.91
C LEU A 189 -6.92 6.91 13.64
N ASN A 190 -5.62 7.14 13.42
CA ASN A 190 -5.08 8.46 13.13
C ASN A 190 -5.21 8.80 11.64
N VAL A 191 -6.43 9.22 11.28
CA VAL A 191 -6.77 9.60 9.91
C VAL A 191 -6.79 11.11 9.73
N GLN A 192 -6.23 11.58 8.62
CA GLN A 192 -6.38 12.96 8.17
C GLN A 192 -7.45 13.02 7.08
N ALA A 193 -8.35 13.99 7.16
CA ALA A 193 -9.41 14.16 6.19
C ALA A 193 -9.18 15.43 5.37
N PHE A 194 -9.35 15.32 4.06
CA PHE A 194 -9.23 16.41 3.11
C PHE A 194 -10.47 16.45 2.22
N SER A 195 -10.89 17.65 1.82
CA SER A 195 -11.82 17.81 0.69
C SER A 195 -11.15 17.32 -0.60
N ILE A 196 -11.94 17.00 -1.64
CA ILE A 196 -11.41 16.74 -3.00
C ILE A 196 -10.47 17.87 -3.47
N GLU A 197 -10.71 19.11 -3.05
CA GLU A 197 -9.86 20.27 -3.36
C GLU A 197 -8.55 20.32 -2.53
N GLY A 198 -8.28 19.32 -1.69
CA GLY A 198 -7.07 19.23 -0.86
C GLY A 198 -7.10 20.08 0.42
N ARG A 199 -8.23 20.72 0.74
CA ARG A 199 -8.37 21.50 1.98
C ARG A 199 -8.56 20.55 3.18
N PRO A 200 -7.79 20.68 4.27
CA PRO A 200 -7.96 19.84 5.45
C PRO A 200 -9.31 20.09 6.12
N LEU A 201 -10.03 19.03 6.44
CA LEU A 201 -11.34 19.04 7.10
C LEU A 201 -11.16 18.76 8.59
N LYS A 202 -11.54 19.72 9.45
CA LYS A 202 -11.45 19.58 10.92
C LYS A 202 -12.58 18.76 11.55
N ARG A 203 -13.67 18.52 10.80
CA ARG A 203 -14.87 17.81 11.25
C ARG A 203 -15.34 16.89 10.13
N ALA A 204 -14.58 15.83 9.88
CA ALA A 204 -15.04 14.69 9.11
C ALA A 204 -15.33 13.55 10.09
N VAL A 205 -16.31 12.71 9.77
CA VAL A 205 -16.43 11.41 10.43
C VAL A 205 -15.17 10.65 10.04
N SER A 206 -14.25 10.43 10.97
CA SER A 206 -13.02 9.68 10.74
C SER A 206 -13.34 8.22 10.47
N PRO A 207 -13.28 7.71 9.22
CA PRO A 207 -13.32 6.28 9.02
C PRO A 207 -12.04 5.72 9.62
N THR A 208 -12.19 4.74 10.48
CA THR A 208 -11.07 3.88 10.85
C THR A 208 -10.74 3.01 9.65
N LEU A 209 -9.47 2.88 9.30
CA LEU A 209 -9.06 1.90 8.31
C LEU A 209 -9.41 0.50 8.82
N MET A 210 -10.13 -0.29 8.03
CA MET A 210 -10.59 -1.63 8.41
C MET A 210 -10.09 -2.70 7.45
N PRO A 211 -9.93 -3.95 7.94
CA PRO A 211 -9.74 -5.10 7.06
C PRO A 211 -10.82 -5.19 5.98
N GLY A 212 -10.40 -5.49 4.75
CA GLY A 212 -11.28 -5.59 3.58
C GLY A 212 -11.49 -4.26 2.83
N MET A 213 -11.05 -3.12 3.37
CA MET A 213 -11.05 -1.87 2.62
C MET A 213 -10.02 -1.89 1.48
N PHE A 214 -10.40 -1.35 0.33
CA PHE A 214 -9.49 -1.10 -0.78
C PHE A 214 -9.03 0.36 -0.75
N VAL A 215 -7.72 0.57 -0.71
CA VAL A 215 -7.10 1.89 -0.59
C VAL A 215 -6.07 2.10 -1.69
N SER A 216 -5.86 3.35 -2.08
CA SER A 216 -4.78 3.73 -2.99
C SER A 216 -3.50 3.96 -2.20
N VAL A 217 -2.40 3.37 -2.65
CA VAL A 217 -1.11 3.42 -1.96
C VAL A 217 -0.16 4.32 -2.76
N GLU A 218 0.19 5.48 -2.20
CA GLU A 218 1.22 6.37 -2.72
C GLU A 218 2.55 6.09 -2.01
N ILE A 219 3.48 5.47 -2.73
CA ILE A 219 4.81 5.13 -2.20
C ILE A 219 5.79 6.24 -2.60
N HIS A 220 6.43 6.85 -1.61
CA HIS A 220 7.40 7.92 -1.83
C HIS A 220 8.80 7.33 -1.95
N ALA A 221 9.18 6.98 -3.18
CA ALA A 221 10.48 6.40 -3.49
C ALA A 221 11.49 7.45 -3.97
N ASN A 222 12.74 7.32 -3.55
CA ASN A 222 13.84 8.12 -4.10
C ASN A 222 14.77 7.26 -4.99
N PRO A 223 14.64 7.32 -6.33
CA PRO A 223 15.44 6.47 -7.22
C PRO A 223 16.91 6.92 -7.24
N ALA A 224 17.87 5.99 -7.09
CA ALA A 224 19.31 6.31 -7.12
C ALA A 224 19.80 6.77 -8.50
N ARG A 225 19.10 6.42 -9.58
CA ARG A 225 19.41 6.92 -10.92
C ARG A 225 18.54 8.14 -11.23
N PRO A 226 19.14 9.27 -11.65
CA PRO A 226 18.37 10.46 -12.00
C PRO A 226 17.38 10.16 -13.13
N LEU A 227 16.14 10.61 -12.93
CA LEU A 227 15.07 10.49 -13.90
C LEU A 227 14.85 11.83 -14.61
N LEU A 228 14.61 11.76 -15.91
CA LEU A 228 14.23 12.89 -16.76
C LEU A 228 12.74 12.81 -17.05
N ASN A 229 12.04 13.93 -16.88
CA ASN A 229 10.63 14.06 -17.19
C ASN A 229 10.47 14.60 -18.62
N LEU A 230 9.94 13.77 -19.52
CA LEU A 230 9.70 14.11 -20.91
C LEU A 230 8.20 14.13 -21.19
N SER A 231 7.77 14.98 -22.11
CA SER A 231 6.42 14.87 -22.68
C SER A 231 6.33 13.59 -23.50
N GLU A 232 5.17 12.92 -23.45
CA GLU A 232 4.90 11.75 -24.29
C GLU A 232 5.11 12.02 -25.78
N MET A 233 4.83 13.24 -26.25
CA MET A 233 5.00 13.65 -27.64
C MET A 233 6.45 13.62 -28.14
N ALA A 234 7.43 13.68 -27.23
CA ALA A 234 8.84 13.65 -27.59
C ALA A 234 9.39 12.24 -27.86
N VAL A 235 8.73 11.22 -27.31
CA VAL A 235 9.23 9.84 -27.34
C VAL A 235 8.64 9.13 -28.54
N LEU A 236 9.48 8.82 -29.53
CA LEU A 236 9.10 8.08 -30.72
C LEU A 236 9.12 6.57 -30.46
N PRO A 237 8.35 5.79 -31.25
CA PRO A 237 8.40 4.34 -31.22
C PRO A 237 9.85 3.81 -31.33
N GLY A 238 10.16 2.78 -30.54
CA GLY A 238 11.52 2.24 -30.46
C GLY A 238 12.45 2.93 -29.47
N GLY A 239 11.93 3.82 -28.59
CA GLY A 239 12.72 4.45 -27.52
C GLY A 239 13.74 5.44 -28.07
N THR A 240 13.31 6.23 -29.05
CA THR A 240 14.12 7.28 -29.68
C THR A 240 13.52 8.64 -29.38
N VAL A 241 14.37 9.62 -29.10
CA VAL A 241 13.98 11.02 -28.89
C VAL A 241 14.86 11.90 -29.77
N TRP A 242 14.29 12.97 -30.28
CA TRP A 242 15.06 14.02 -30.95
C TRP A 242 15.39 15.12 -29.96
N LYS A 243 16.67 15.50 -29.93
CA LYS A 243 17.14 16.64 -29.14
C LYS A 243 17.77 17.70 -30.02
N ALA A 244 17.73 18.95 -29.57
CA ALA A 244 18.48 20.03 -30.18
C ALA A 244 19.93 19.93 -29.69
N GLY A 245 20.87 19.86 -30.64
CA GLY A 245 22.29 20.02 -30.40
C GLY A 245 22.85 21.18 -31.19
N LYS A 246 24.14 21.48 -31.01
CA LYS A 246 24.85 22.50 -31.81
C LYS A 246 25.83 21.84 -32.75
N ASN A 247 25.91 22.34 -33.98
CA ASN A 247 26.96 21.94 -34.93
C ASN A 247 28.26 22.74 -34.68
N GLU A 248 29.33 22.42 -35.42
CA GLU A 248 30.62 23.13 -35.34
C GLU A 248 30.51 24.63 -35.67
N ALA A 249 29.48 25.02 -36.44
CA ALA A 249 29.16 26.40 -36.78
C ALA A 249 28.29 27.13 -35.74
N GLY A 250 27.90 26.44 -34.65
CA GLY A 250 27.07 27.00 -33.58
C GLY A 250 25.57 27.09 -33.87
N GLU A 251 25.10 26.53 -34.99
CA GLU A 251 23.68 26.46 -35.36
C GLU A 251 22.97 25.27 -34.68
N ASP A 252 21.68 25.44 -34.37
CA ASP A 252 20.88 24.38 -33.77
C ASP A 252 20.53 23.30 -34.81
N VAL A 253 20.82 22.04 -34.45
CA VAL A 253 20.63 20.87 -35.31
C VAL A 253 19.93 19.73 -34.58
N LEU A 254 19.20 18.90 -35.34
CA LEU A 254 18.63 17.65 -34.84
C LEU A 254 19.71 16.65 -34.47
N VAL A 255 19.70 16.18 -33.23
CA VAL A 255 20.54 15.07 -32.75
C VAL A 255 19.63 13.92 -32.33
N ARG A 256 19.95 12.71 -32.77
CA ARG A 256 19.17 11.51 -32.45
C ARG A 256 19.64 10.88 -31.15
N ALA A 257 18.79 10.86 -30.13
CA ALA A 257 19.01 10.10 -28.91
C ALA A 257 18.29 8.74 -29.01
N SER A 258 19.04 7.64 -29.17
CA SER A 258 18.50 6.28 -29.31
C SER A 258 18.75 5.43 -28.06
N LYS A 259 18.04 4.31 -27.93
CA LYS A 259 18.17 3.34 -26.81
C LYS A 259 17.86 3.95 -25.46
N ILE A 260 16.81 4.77 -25.43
CA ILE A 260 16.33 5.40 -24.22
C ILE A 260 15.56 4.37 -23.40
N MET A 261 15.91 4.24 -22.12
CA MET A 261 15.22 3.36 -21.20
C MET A 261 14.11 4.15 -20.50
N THR A 262 12.87 3.93 -20.94
CA THR A 262 11.71 4.46 -20.23
C THR A 262 11.63 3.82 -18.86
N ALA A 263 11.44 4.63 -17.82
CA ALA A 263 11.30 4.22 -16.43
C ALA A 263 9.81 4.03 -16.09
N HIS A 264 8.94 4.99 -16.43
CA HIS A 264 7.49 4.87 -16.21
C HIS A 264 6.70 5.77 -17.16
N PHE A 265 5.47 5.38 -17.46
CA PHE A 265 4.52 6.16 -18.25
C PHE A 265 3.42 6.65 -17.32
N ASP A 266 3.33 7.96 -17.12
CA ASP A 266 2.22 8.57 -16.40
C ASP A 266 1.14 8.95 -17.41
N THR A 267 0.19 8.02 -17.61
CA THR A 267 -0.93 8.19 -18.55
C THR A 267 -1.85 9.34 -18.14
N LYS A 268 -1.87 9.76 -16.85
CA LYS A 268 -2.76 10.83 -16.39
C LYS A 268 -2.22 12.21 -16.77
N SER A 269 -0.91 12.41 -16.68
CA SER A 269 -0.28 13.69 -17.00
C SER A 269 0.26 13.79 -18.43
N GLY A 270 0.26 12.70 -19.20
CA GLY A 270 0.85 12.64 -20.54
C GLY A 270 2.38 12.82 -20.51
N ARG A 271 3.00 12.39 -19.40
CA ARG A 271 4.44 12.51 -19.15
C ARG A 271 5.08 11.14 -19.05
N ILE A 272 6.34 11.08 -19.43
CA ILE A 272 7.16 9.88 -19.41
C ILE A 272 8.39 10.16 -18.57
N LEU A 273 8.66 9.28 -17.60
CA LEU A 273 9.90 9.27 -16.85
C LEU A 273 10.89 8.37 -17.57
N VAL A 274 12.10 8.88 -17.78
CA VAL A 274 13.19 8.22 -18.50
C VAL A 274 14.44 8.24 -17.65
N TYR A 275 15.24 7.16 -17.65
CA TYR A 275 16.54 7.18 -16.98
C TYR A 275 17.53 8.09 -17.73
N ALA A 276 18.13 9.04 -17.02
CA ALA A 276 19.21 9.86 -17.59
C ALA A 276 20.39 8.95 -17.93
N LYS A 277 20.98 9.17 -19.11
CA LYS A 277 22.13 8.40 -19.56
C LYS A 277 23.12 9.30 -20.24
N ARG A 278 24.34 9.33 -19.68
CA ARG A 278 25.44 10.15 -20.17
C ARG A 278 25.69 9.93 -21.66
N GLY A 279 25.83 11.02 -22.41
CA GLY A 279 26.02 11.02 -23.86
C GLY A 279 24.78 10.64 -24.69
N VAL A 280 23.66 10.27 -24.08
CA VAL A 280 22.39 10.01 -24.77
C VAL A 280 21.41 11.13 -24.47
N LEU A 281 21.01 11.27 -23.21
CA LEU A 281 20.07 12.28 -22.75
C LEU A 281 20.41 12.68 -21.32
N GLU A 282 20.71 13.96 -21.14
CA GLU A 282 21.18 14.54 -19.89
C GLU A 282 20.24 15.66 -19.39
N PRO A 283 20.27 15.99 -18.09
CA PRO A 283 19.51 17.12 -17.56
C PRO A 283 19.89 18.42 -18.30
N GLY A 284 18.88 19.13 -18.80
CA GLY A 284 19.07 20.38 -19.57
C GLY A 284 19.10 20.20 -21.08
N ASP A 285 19.14 18.97 -21.60
CA ASP A 285 18.98 18.71 -23.03
C ASP A 285 17.60 19.20 -23.51
N GLU A 286 17.57 19.97 -24.60
CA GLU A 286 16.33 20.46 -25.20
C GLU A 286 15.74 19.40 -26.12
N VAL A 287 14.57 18.89 -25.74
CA VAL A 287 13.91 17.80 -26.45
C VAL A 287 12.80 18.33 -27.35
N ILE A 288 12.69 17.74 -28.54
CA ILE A 288 11.76 18.17 -29.57
C ILE A 288 10.45 17.43 -29.43
N VAL A 289 9.38 18.20 -29.17
CA VAL A 289 8.00 17.72 -28.99
C VAL A 289 7.13 17.90 -30.24
N SER A 290 7.63 18.60 -31.26
CA SER A 290 6.90 18.82 -32.51
C SER A 290 6.96 17.59 -33.41
N PRO A 291 5.86 17.18 -34.06
CA PRO A 291 5.88 16.07 -35.00
C PRO A 291 6.76 16.42 -36.22
N LEU A 292 7.77 15.58 -36.47
CA LEU A 292 8.65 15.72 -37.63
C LEU A 292 8.30 14.63 -38.65
N ALA A 293 7.95 15.02 -39.87
CA ALA A 293 7.51 14.06 -40.90
C ALA A 293 8.62 13.13 -41.39
N SER A 294 9.86 13.61 -41.47
CA SER A 294 11.04 12.82 -41.89
C SER A 294 12.33 13.42 -41.31
N PRO A 295 12.54 13.34 -39.99
CA PRO A 295 13.71 13.93 -39.36
C PRO A 295 15.00 13.18 -39.69
N VAL A 296 16.01 13.94 -40.16
CA VAL A 296 17.37 13.45 -40.40
C VAL A 296 18.31 14.09 -39.38
N GLU A 297 19.26 13.31 -38.88
CA GLU A 297 20.30 13.82 -37.99
C GLU A 297 21.13 14.92 -38.68
N GLY A 298 21.43 15.99 -37.95
CA GLY A 298 22.12 17.18 -38.47
C GLY A 298 21.22 18.18 -39.19
N THR A 299 19.91 17.93 -39.34
CA THR A 299 18.99 18.92 -39.94
C THR A 299 18.95 20.18 -39.10
N ARG A 300 19.13 21.35 -39.72
CA ARG A 300 18.98 22.64 -39.04
C ARG A 300 17.56 22.84 -38.54
N ILE A 301 17.44 23.29 -37.30
CA ILE A 301 16.17 23.57 -36.64
C ILE A 301 16.16 24.96 -36.06
N HIS A 302 14.96 25.44 -35.79
CA HIS A 302 14.75 26.66 -35.01
C HIS A 302 14.02 26.28 -33.74
N VAL A 303 14.67 26.43 -32.58
CA VAL A 303 14.07 26.08 -31.31
C VAL A 303 13.09 27.17 -30.87
N GLN A 304 11.83 26.79 -30.70
CA GLN A 304 10.83 27.61 -30.04
C GLN A 304 10.56 27.07 -28.65
N LYS A 305 10.97 27.81 -27.62
CA LYS A 305 10.71 27.43 -26.22
C LYS A 305 9.24 27.73 -25.91
N LYS A 306 8.43 26.67 -25.79
CA LYS A 306 7.12 26.78 -25.17
C LYS A 306 7.31 26.76 -23.66
N THR A 307 7.34 27.93 -23.03
CA THR A 307 7.26 28.04 -21.58
C THR A 307 5.90 27.47 -21.16
N GLN A 308 5.88 26.28 -20.58
CA GLN A 308 4.70 25.80 -19.88
C GLN A 308 4.63 26.56 -18.54
N GLU A 309 3.81 27.60 -18.49
CA GLU A 309 3.32 28.12 -17.21
C GLU A 309 2.66 26.97 -16.45
N SER A 310 3.22 26.64 -15.29
CA SER A 310 2.54 25.93 -14.23
C SER A 310 1.31 26.73 -13.84
N THR A 311 0.14 26.30 -14.31
CA THR A 311 -1.15 26.86 -13.88
C THR A 311 -1.34 26.57 -12.41
N SER A 312 -0.95 27.56 -11.61
CA SER A 312 -1.50 27.82 -10.29
C SER A 312 -2.97 28.17 -10.52
N ILE A 313 -3.89 27.40 -9.93
CA ILE A 313 -5.30 27.77 -9.92
C ILE A 313 -5.41 28.96 -8.95
N GLU A 314 -5.38 30.17 -9.50
CA GLU A 314 -5.83 31.37 -8.80
C GLU A 314 -7.00 32.00 -9.55
N ASN A 315 -8.08 32.15 -8.78
CA ASN A 315 -9.39 32.70 -9.06
C ASN A 315 -9.44 33.85 -10.06
N SER A 316 -10.43 33.80 -10.96
CA SER A 316 -10.98 34.99 -11.62
C SER A 316 -12.40 35.23 -11.11
N ASP A 317 -12.50 35.96 -10.01
CA ASP A 317 -13.67 36.77 -9.67
C ASP A 317 -13.27 38.24 -9.84
N ALA A 318 -13.73 38.88 -10.91
CA ALA A 318 -13.83 40.33 -11.00
C ALA A 318 -14.92 40.72 -12.00
N ILE A 319 -16.13 40.86 -11.45
CA ILE A 319 -17.22 41.65 -12.00
C ILE A 319 -16.72 43.09 -12.19
N SER A 320 -16.85 43.65 -13.39
CA SER A 320 -16.95 45.10 -13.58
C SER A 320 -17.76 45.44 -14.82
N ALA A 321 -18.71 46.33 -14.59
CA ALA A 321 -19.81 46.71 -15.46
C ALA A 321 -19.38 47.65 -16.58
N SER A 322 -20.06 47.55 -17.72
CA SER A 322 -20.24 48.68 -18.63
C SER A 322 -21.53 48.51 -19.44
N VAL A 323 -22.52 49.34 -19.09
CA VAL A 323 -23.76 49.61 -19.84
C VAL A 323 -23.42 50.43 -21.09
N PRO A 324 -24.18 50.31 -22.18
CA PRO A 324 -24.86 51.50 -22.66
C PRO A 324 -26.34 51.28 -23.01
N SER A 325 -27.09 52.37 -22.79
CA SER A 325 -28.54 52.52 -22.90
C SER A 325 -29.06 52.63 -24.34
N ALA A 326 -30.21 51.98 -24.55
CA ALA A 326 -31.44 52.39 -25.24
C ALA A 326 -31.42 53.15 -26.59
N SER A 327 -32.18 52.60 -27.54
CA SER A 327 -33.13 53.38 -28.36
C SER A 327 -34.38 52.56 -28.66
N GLN A 328 -35.52 53.25 -28.65
CA GLN A 328 -36.91 52.78 -28.59
C GLN A 328 -37.51 52.40 -29.94
N ASN A 329 -38.55 51.56 -29.88
CA ASN A 329 -39.83 51.54 -30.62
C ASN A 329 -40.27 50.07 -30.69
N GLY A 330 -41.38 49.60 -30.14
CA GLY A 330 -42.70 50.17 -29.99
C GLY A 330 -43.67 49.25 -30.75
N THR A 331 -44.61 48.61 -30.05
CA THR A 331 -45.97 48.19 -30.48
C THR A 331 -46.48 47.02 -29.62
N VAL A 332 -47.64 47.23 -28.99
CA VAL A 332 -48.53 46.28 -28.29
C VAL A 332 -49.79 46.18 -29.19
N PRO A 333 -50.49 45.03 -29.31
CA PRO A 333 -51.64 44.71 -28.44
C PRO A 333 -51.74 43.22 -28.03
N ALA A 334 -52.23 42.95 -26.80
CA ALA A 334 -53.50 42.27 -26.44
C ALA A 334 -53.65 40.83 -26.98
N SER A 335 -54.05 39.77 -26.27
CA SER A 335 -54.96 39.52 -25.15
C SER A 335 -54.63 38.09 -24.66
N GLU A 336 -54.90 37.64 -23.43
CA GLU A 336 -56.17 37.08 -22.94
C GLU A 336 -56.00 36.65 -21.46
N ASN A 337 -57.13 36.30 -20.87
CA ASN A 337 -57.51 36.47 -19.48
C ASN A 337 -57.53 35.12 -18.72
N SER A 338 -57.40 35.19 -17.38
CA SER A 338 -58.12 34.38 -16.34
C SER A 338 -58.08 32.83 -16.42
N THR A 339 -57.86 32.05 -15.34
CA THR A 339 -58.79 31.78 -14.20
C THR A 339 -58.19 30.64 -13.34
N VAL A 340 -57.90 30.85 -12.05
CA VAL A 340 -58.57 30.32 -10.81
C VAL A 340 -58.76 28.80 -10.66
N SER A 341 -58.24 28.27 -9.54
CA SER A 341 -58.85 27.38 -8.51
C SER A 341 -57.79 26.38 -8.00
N GLY A 342 -57.62 26.03 -6.73
CA GLY A 342 -58.36 26.25 -5.48
C GLY A 342 -58.22 24.99 -4.60
N SER A 343 -58.03 25.18 -3.28
CA SER A 343 -58.37 24.25 -2.14
C SER A 343 -57.73 22.86 -2.08
N ASP A 344 -57.49 22.19 -0.95
CA ASP A 344 -57.56 22.44 0.50
C ASP A 344 -57.06 21.14 1.17
N ASP A 345 -56.54 21.24 2.40
CA ASP A 345 -56.69 20.32 3.56
C ASP A 345 -56.30 18.82 3.42
N ASP A 346 -55.86 18.07 4.43
CA ASP A 346 -55.89 18.23 5.88
C ASP A 346 -54.89 17.25 6.54
N ALA A 347 -54.64 17.48 7.82
CA ALA A 347 -53.75 16.76 8.71
C ALA A 347 -54.24 15.35 9.13
N LYS A 348 -53.31 14.49 9.55
CA LYS A 348 -53.52 13.65 10.75
C LYS A 348 -52.24 13.11 11.40
N LYS A 349 -52.16 13.36 12.71
CA LYS A 349 -51.31 12.72 13.72
C LYS A 349 -51.81 11.31 14.04
N GLU A 350 -50.91 10.42 14.46
CA GLU A 350 -51.07 9.32 15.45
C GLU A 350 -49.65 8.73 15.63
N GLU A 351 -48.93 8.90 16.75
CA GLU A 351 -49.09 8.37 18.12
C GLU A 351 -48.88 6.84 18.25
N ILE A 352 -48.06 6.50 19.25
CA ILE A 352 -47.26 5.28 19.49
C ILE A 352 -48.11 4.19 20.21
N PRO A 353 -47.65 2.93 20.35
CA PRO A 353 -46.63 2.55 21.36
C PRO A 353 -45.43 1.77 20.82
#